data_AF-A0AAU6NYZ2-F1
#
_entry.id   AF-A0AAU6NYZ2-F1
#
_cell.length_a   1.000
_cell.length_b   1.000
_cell.length_c   1.000
_cell.angle_alpha   90.00
_cell.angle_beta   90.00
_cell.angle_gamma   90.00
#
_symmetry.space_group_name_H-M   'P 1'
#
loop_
_entity.id
_entity.type
_entity.pdbx_description
1 polymer ?
#
loop_
_entity_poly.entity_id
_entity_poly.type
_entity_poly.pdbx_seq_one_letter_code
_entity_poly.pdbx_strand_id
1 'polypeptide(L)'
;MKNTIILILITFLICSSQLQAQNLVLPKNPETNKCYANSFDYNKKFEWKEVDCSKVQGKKTFNTKKQLIKKEQRKLKMIAYQKKLINLDYDVDANGILDKKTIKAHNKFIKKKEKEKKRKLRAEKKKRKSE
;
A
#
# COMPACT_ATOMS: atom_id res chain seq x y z
N MET A 1 42.35 27.55 -2.87
CA MET A 1 40.96 27.82 -2.40
C MET A 1 39.89 27.48 -3.44
N LYS A 2 40.07 27.78 -4.74
CA LYS A 2 39.10 27.37 -5.79
C LYS A 2 38.88 25.84 -5.85
N ASN A 3 39.95 25.05 -5.76
CA ASN A 3 39.85 23.58 -5.85
C ASN A 3 39.11 22.96 -4.65
N THR A 4 39.20 23.56 -3.45
CA THR A 4 38.49 23.10 -2.25
C THR A 4 36.98 23.38 -2.33
N ILE A 5 36.59 24.52 -2.90
CA ILE A 5 35.17 24.87 -3.11
C ILE A 5 34.52 23.92 -4.14
N ILE A 6 35.25 23.56 -5.20
CA ILE A 6 34.79 22.60 -6.21
C ILE A 6 34.59 21.20 -5.59
N LEU A 7 35.52 20.76 -4.74
CA LEU A 7 35.39 19.48 -4.01
C LEU A 7 34.16 19.44 -3.10
N ILE A 8 33.88 20.53 -2.38
CA ILE A 8 32.70 20.65 -1.50
C ILE A 8 31.40 20.60 -2.31
N LEU A 9 31.34 21.28 -3.45
CA LEU A 9 30.17 21.26 -4.33
C LEU A 9 29.89 19.86 -4.91
N ILE A 10 30.94 19.13 -5.30
CA ILE A 10 30.83 17.75 -5.82
C ILE A 10 30.31 16.82 -4.71
N THR A 11 30.80 16.95 -3.48
CA THR A 11 30.31 16.12 -2.35
C THR A 11 28.85 16.38 -2.01
N PHE A 12 28.36 17.63 -2.14
CA PHE A 12 26.95 17.97 -1.89
C PHE A 12 26.00 17.36 -2.93
N LEU A 13 26.41 17.34 -4.20
CA LEU A 13 25.64 16.74 -5.31
C LEU A 13 25.46 15.23 -5.16
N ILE A 14 26.50 14.51 -4.70
CA ILE A 14 26.45 13.05 -4.48
C ILE A 14 25.55 12.69 -3.29
N CYS A 15 25.47 13.57 -2.27
CA CYS A 15 24.64 13.31 -1.09
C CYS A 15 23.13 13.51 -1.35
N SER A 16 22.76 14.35 -2.33
CA SER A 16 21.36 14.56 -2.72
C SER A 16 20.74 13.43 -3.55
N SER A 17 21.55 12.50 -4.10
CA SER A 17 21.05 11.35 -4.86
C SER A 17 20.72 10.14 -3.99
N GLN A 18 20.31 10.34 -2.72
CA GLN A 18 19.68 9.27 -1.94
C GLN A 18 18.37 8.87 -2.65
N LEU A 19 18.52 7.89 -3.54
CA LEU A 19 17.45 7.16 -4.17
C LEU A 19 16.53 6.65 -3.05
N GLN A 20 15.36 7.27 -2.92
CA GLN A 20 14.26 6.66 -2.19
C GLN A 20 13.89 5.40 -2.95
N ALA A 21 14.50 4.28 -2.59
CA ALA A 21 14.00 2.97 -2.96
C ALA A 21 12.54 2.94 -2.48
N GLN A 22 11.60 3.06 -3.41
CA GLN A 22 10.18 2.92 -3.09
C GLN A 22 10.08 1.56 -2.41
N ASN A 23 9.66 1.54 -1.15
CA ASN A 23 9.52 0.33 -0.34
C ASN A 23 8.47 -0.57 -0.98
N LEU A 24 8.86 -1.28 -2.04
CA LEU A 24 8.03 -2.21 -2.75
C LEU A 24 7.81 -3.36 -1.78
N VAL A 25 6.61 -3.43 -1.22
CA VAL A 25 6.26 -4.52 -0.32
C VAL A 25 6.27 -5.78 -1.17
N LEU A 26 7.22 -6.67 -0.96
CA LEU A 26 7.25 -7.97 -1.63
C LEU A 26 6.42 -8.99 -0.82
N PRO A 27 5.94 -10.08 -1.44
CA PRO A 27 5.41 -11.21 -0.70
C PRO A 27 6.44 -11.76 0.27
N LYS A 28 5.97 -12.42 1.34
CA LYS A 28 6.86 -13.08 2.28
C LYS A 28 7.47 -14.31 1.59
N ASN A 29 8.80 -14.35 1.50
CA ASN A 29 9.56 -15.41 0.83
C ASN A 29 9.18 -15.58 -0.66
N PRO A 30 9.46 -14.58 -1.52
CA PRO A 30 9.22 -14.73 -2.94
C PRO A 30 10.08 -15.88 -3.50
N GLU A 31 9.46 -16.79 -4.23
CA GLU A 31 10.21 -17.84 -4.92
C GLU A 31 10.80 -17.28 -6.23
N THR A 32 11.96 -17.81 -6.60
CA THR A 32 12.57 -17.54 -7.91
C THR A 32 11.67 -18.04 -9.02
N ASN A 33 11.61 -17.31 -10.14
CA ASN A 33 10.80 -17.61 -11.33
C ASN A 33 9.28 -17.56 -11.14
N LYS A 34 8.78 -17.07 -10.00
CA LYS A 34 7.37 -16.78 -9.80
C LYS A 34 7.08 -15.29 -9.87
N CYS A 35 5.94 -14.94 -10.45
CA CYS A 35 5.45 -13.56 -10.47
C CYS A 35 4.27 -13.41 -9.53
N TYR A 36 4.20 -12.28 -8.85
CA TYR A 36 3.16 -12.00 -7.89
C TYR A 36 2.48 -10.68 -8.23
N ALA A 37 1.16 -10.68 -8.21
CA ALA A 37 0.36 -9.48 -8.29
C ALA A 37 -0.50 -9.38 -7.03
N ASN A 38 -0.78 -8.16 -6.61
CA ASN A 38 -1.80 -7.90 -5.62
C ASN A 38 -2.93 -7.08 -6.26
N SER A 39 -4.14 -7.31 -5.79
CA SER A 39 -5.28 -6.41 -6.02
C SER A 39 -5.74 -5.92 -4.67
N PHE A 40 -5.46 -4.66 -4.37
CA PHE A 40 -5.90 -4.05 -3.12
C PHE A 40 -7.42 -3.91 -3.08
N ASP A 41 -8.04 -4.50 -2.06
CA ASP A 41 -9.47 -4.41 -1.77
C ASP A 41 -9.66 -3.80 -0.38
N TYR A 42 -10.45 -2.74 -0.28
CA TYR A 42 -10.69 -2.04 0.98
C TYR A 42 -11.43 -2.86 2.03
N ASN A 43 -12.03 -3.99 1.66
CA ASN A 43 -12.87 -4.83 2.51
C ASN A 43 -12.27 -6.21 2.83
N LYS A 44 -11.15 -6.58 2.21
CA LYS A 44 -10.51 -7.89 2.38
C LYS A 44 -9.07 -7.70 2.76
N LYS A 45 -8.49 -8.67 3.47
CA LYS A 45 -7.06 -8.62 3.79
C LYS A 45 -6.23 -8.52 2.52
N PHE A 46 -5.15 -7.78 2.62
CA PHE A 46 -4.16 -7.70 1.57
C PHE A 46 -3.42 -9.03 1.43
N GLU A 47 -3.44 -9.57 0.21
CA GLU A 47 -2.84 -10.86 -0.12
C GLU A 47 -2.15 -10.76 -1.48
N TRP A 48 -0.96 -11.35 -1.57
CA TRP A 48 -0.26 -11.57 -2.83
C TRP A 48 -0.82 -12.81 -3.49
N LYS A 49 -1.03 -12.74 -4.81
CA LYS A 49 -1.42 -13.88 -5.62
C LYS A 49 -0.33 -14.14 -6.65
N GLU A 50 0.04 -15.39 -6.77
CA GLU A 50 0.87 -15.84 -7.89
C GLU A 50 0.11 -15.60 -9.20
N VAL A 51 0.80 -15.06 -10.18
CA VAL A 51 0.29 -14.79 -11.50
C VAL A 51 1.29 -15.28 -12.54
N ASP A 52 0.77 -15.62 -13.70
CA ASP A 52 1.58 -15.95 -14.86
C ASP A 52 2.49 -14.77 -15.24
N CYS A 53 3.81 -14.98 -15.21
CA CYS A 53 4.81 -13.98 -15.54
C CYS A 53 4.65 -13.40 -16.94
N SER A 54 4.15 -14.19 -17.90
CA SER A 54 3.91 -13.72 -19.27
C SER A 54 2.85 -12.62 -19.34
N LYS A 55 1.92 -12.59 -18.37
CA LYS A 55 0.84 -11.60 -18.29
C LYS A 55 1.26 -10.30 -17.59
N VAL A 56 2.40 -10.31 -16.91
CA VAL A 56 2.92 -9.14 -16.16
C VAL A 56 3.77 -8.23 -17.06
N GLN A 57 4.32 -8.76 -18.15
CA GLN A 57 5.06 -7.98 -19.15
C GLN A 57 4.10 -7.09 -19.96
N GLY A 58 3.71 -5.96 -19.36
CA GLY A 58 2.94 -4.95 -20.05
C GLY A 58 3.78 -4.27 -21.14
N LYS A 59 3.23 -4.13 -22.35
CA LYS A 59 3.79 -3.21 -23.36
C LYS A 59 3.84 -1.81 -22.75
N LYS A 60 5.01 -1.15 -22.82
CA LYS A 60 5.16 0.28 -22.49
C LYS A 60 4.27 1.07 -23.43
N THR A 61 3.06 1.37 -22.98
CA THR A 61 2.12 2.23 -23.68
C THR A 61 2.15 3.60 -23.03
N PHE A 62 2.17 4.65 -23.84
CA PHE A 62 2.01 6.00 -23.34
C PHE A 62 0.64 6.14 -22.68
N ASN A 63 0.60 6.73 -21.49
CA ASN A 63 -0.66 6.89 -20.78
C ASN A 63 -1.54 7.87 -21.55
N THR A 64 -2.73 7.44 -21.96
CA THR A 64 -3.72 8.38 -22.50
C THR A 64 -4.21 9.33 -21.39
N LYS A 65 -4.74 10.50 -21.76
CA LYS A 65 -5.35 11.45 -20.80
C LYS A 65 -6.35 10.77 -19.86
N LYS A 66 -7.17 9.85 -20.40
CA LYS A 66 -8.15 9.05 -19.63
C LYS A 66 -7.47 8.13 -18.60
N GLN A 67 -6.32 7.54 -18.94
CA GLN A 67 -5.55 6.71 -18.00
C GLN A 67 -4.88 7.54 -16.90
N LEU A 68 -4.38 8.74 -17.23
CA LEU A 68 -3.84 9.68 -16.24
C LEU A 68 -4.91 10.11 -15.23
N ILE A 69 -6.10 10.50 -15.71
CA ILE A 69 -7.24 10.85 -14.84
C ILE A 69 -7.60 9.67 -13.94
N LYS A 70 -7.67 8.44 -14.47
CA LYS A 70 -7.93 7.25 -13.67
C LYS A 70 -6.86 6.99 -12.60
N LYS A 71 -5.58 7.24 -12.89
CA LYS A 71 -4.49 7.11 -11.92
C LYS A 71 -4.64 8.13 -10.79
N GLU A 72 -4.95 9.39 -11.13
CA GLU A 72 -5.14 10.44 -10.12
C GLU A 72 -6.36 10.17 -9.23
N GLN A 73 -7.48 9.74 -9.82
CA GLN A 73 -8.65 9.32 -9.04
C GLN A 73 -8.35 8.16 -8.08
N ARG A 74 -7.53 7.18 -8.49
CA ARG A 74 -7.10 6.09 -7.62
C ARG A 74 -6.22 6.60 -6.48
N LYS A 75 -5.30 7.52 -6.76
CA LYS A 75 -4.45 8.17 -5.74
C LYS A 75 -5.29 8.90 -4.70
N LEU A 76 -6.24 9.74 -5.14
CA LEU A 76 -7.15 10.47 -4.23
C LEU A 76 -7.97 9.52 -3.35
N LYS A 77 -8.48 8.41 -3.92
CA LYS A 77 -9.18 7.37 -3.14
C LYS A 77 -8.28 6.73 -2.08
N MET A 78 -7.01 6.45 -2.41
CA MET A 78 -6.05 5.92 -1.45
C MET A 78 -5.75 6.91 -0.33
N ILE A 79 -5.55 8.19 -0.65
CA ILE A 79 -5.34 9.25 0.35
C ILE A 79 -6.53 9.34 1.31
N ALA A 80 -7.76 9.35 0.78
CA ALA A 80 -8.97 9.38 1.59
C ALA A 80 -9.06 8.16 2.53
N TYR A 81 -8.67 6.99 2.05
CA TYR A 81 -8.62 5.78 2.85
C TYR A 81 -7.53 5.82 3.94
N GLN A 82 -6.33 6.30 3.63
CA GLN A 82 -5.26 6.47 4.62
C GLN A 82 -5.67 7.47 5.70
N LYS A 83 -6.32 8.59 5.35
CA LYS A 83 -6.91 9.52 6.32
C LYS A 83 -7.93 8.85 7.23
N LYS A 84 -8.77 7.97 6.68
CA LYS A 84 -9.69 7.16 7.50
C LYS A 84 -8.95 6.26 8.49
N LEU A 85 -7.82 5.66 8.10
CA LEU A 85 -7.01 4.86 9.01
C LEU A 85 -6.35 5.74 10.09
N ILE A 86 -5.85 6.92 9.74
CA ILE A 86 -5.30 7.88 10.70
C ILE A 86 -6.35 8.27 11.74
N ASN A 87 -7.57 8.61 11.31
CA ASN A 87 -8.69 8.94 12.20
C ASN A 87 -9.13 7.77 13.12
N LEU A 88 -8.66 6.55 12.85
CA LEU A 88 -8.88 5.37 13.69
C LEU A 88 -7.63 5.00 14.50
N ASP A 89 -6.70 5.95 14.66
CA ASP A 89 -5.43 5.86 15.40
C ASP A 89 -4.46 4.80 14.85
N TYR A 90 -4.45 4.59 13.53
CA TYR A 90 -3.41 3.80 12.88
C TYR A 90 -2.26 4.67 12.38
N ASP A 91 -1.01 4.27 12.67
CA ASP A 91 0.23 4.87 12.14
C ASP A 91 0.38 4.58 10.64
N VAL A 92 -0.06 5.56 9.82
CA VAL A 92 -0.04 5.52 8.35
C VAL A 92 0.17 6.95 7.82
N ASP A 93 0.91 7.08 6.73
CA ASP A 93 1.11 8.37 6.03
C ASP A 93 0.09 8.53 4.88
N ALA A 94 -0.55 9.69 4.77
CA ALA A 94 -1.59 9.97 3.76
C ALA A 94 -1.02 10.45 2.41
N ASN A 95 -0.14 9.66 1.81
CA ASN A 95 0.59 9.99 0.57
C ASN A 95 -0.01 9.39 -0.71
N GLY A 96 -1.05 8.56 -0.60
CA GLY A 96 -1.71 7.87 -1.71
C GLY A 96 -0.96 6.64 -2.23
N ILE A 97 0.10 6.23 -1.55
CA ILE A 97 0.93 5.07 -1.89
C ILE A 97 0.56 3.91 -0.96
N LEU A 98 0.32 2.73 -1.52
CA LEU A 98 0.08 1.52 -0.73
C LEU A 98 1.41 0.95 -0.21
N ASP A 99 1.86 1.45 0.92
CA ASP A 99 3.11 1.05 1.56
C ASP A 99 2.91 -0.04 2.64
N LYS A 100 4.02 -0.49 3.24
CA LYS A 100 4.02 -1.51 4.29
C LYS A 100 3.20 -1.10 5.51
N LYS A 101 3.25 0.19 5.91
CA LYS A 101 2.48 0.72 7.04
C LYS A 101 0.99 0.66 6.74
N THR A 102 0.57 1.14 5.58
CA THR A 102 -0.83 1.12 5.11
C THR A 102 -1.35 -0.31 5.05
N ILE A 103 -0.60 -1.26 4.49
CA ILE A 103 -0.99 -2.68 4.41
C ILE A 103 -1.16 -3.29 5.81
N LYS A 104 -0.21 -3.02 6.73
CA LYS A 104 -0.27 -3.52 8.12
C LYS A 104 -1.47 -2.97 8.86
N ALA A 105 -1.70 -1.66 8.76
CA ALA A 105 -2.85 -0.98 9.37
C ALA A 105 -4.18 -1.51 8.80
N HIS A 106 -4.27 -1.61 7.47
CA HIS A 106 -5.42 -2.17 6.77
C HIS A 106 -5.75 -3.60 7.26
N ASN A 107 -4.77 -4.51 7.30
CA ASN A 107 -4.99 -5.87 7.76
C ASN A 107 -5.44 -5.93 9.24
N LYS A 108 -4.90 -5.05 10.10
CA LYS A 108 -5.33 -4.92 11.50
C LYS A 108 -6.76 -4.40 11.60
N PHE A 109 -7.12 -3.41 10.78
CA PHE A 109 -8.48 -2.87 10.67
C PHE A 109 -9.50 -3.94 10.24
N ILE A 110 -9.22 -4.69 9.17
CA ILE A 110 -10.09 -5.78 8.71
C ILE A 110 -10.29 -6.83 9.81
N LYS A 111 -9.21 -7.26 10.47
CA LYS A 111 -9.29 -8.22 11.58
C LYS A 111 -10.13 -7.69 12.75
N LYS A 112 -10.02 -6.40 13.08
CA LYS A 112 -10.84 -5.76 14.13
C LYS A 112 -12.33 -5.78 13.74
N LYS A 113 -12.66 -5.36 12.52
CA LYS A 113 -14.03 -5.35 11.97
C LYS A 113 -14.67 -6.74 11.97
N GLU A 114 -13.93 -7.77 11.57
CA GLU A 114 -14.40 -9.16 11.61
C GLU A 114 -14.68 -9.65 13.04
N LYS A 115 -13.80 -9.32 13.99
CA LYS A 115 -13.99 -9.67 15.41
C LYS A 115 -15.22 -9.00 15.98
N GLU A 116 -15.43 -7.71 15.71
CA GLU A 116 -16.62 -6.98 16.15
C GLU A 116 -17.90 -7.57 15.57
N LYS A 117 -17.91 -7.91 14.27
CA LYS A 117 -19.05 -8.59 13.64
C LYS A 117 -19.36 -9.92 14.34
N LYS A 118 -18.33 -10.74 14.61
CA LYS A 118 -18.51 -12.02 15.33
C LYS A 118 -19.04 -11.81 16.76
N ARG A 119 -18.58 -10.78 17.46
CA ARG A 119 -19.08 -10.43 18.82
C ARG A 119 -20.56 -10.03 18.79
N LYS A 120 -20.97 -9.17 17.85
CA LYS A 120 -22.37 -8.75 17.67
C LYS A 120 -23.28 -9.96 17.38
N LEU A 121 -22.89 -10.82 16.43
CA LEU A 121 -23.64 -12.04 16.10
C LEU A 121 -23.79 -12.98 17.31
N ARG A 122 -22.75 -13.12 18.14
CA ARG A 122 -22.83 -13.92 19.37
C ARG A 122 -23.77 -13.30 20.40
N ALA A 123 -23.74 -11.98 20.57
CA ALA A 123 -24.64 -11.28 21.48
C ALA A 123 -26.11 -11.40 21.05
N GLU A 124 -26.40 -11.23 19.77
CA GLU A 124 -27.75 -11.41 19.20
C GLU A 124 -28.26 -12.84 19.34
N LYS A 125 -27.39 -13.85 19.17
CA LYS A 125 -27.76 -15.25 19.40
C LYS A 125 -28.05 -15.56 20.88
N LYS A 126 -27.37 -14.88 21.80
CA LYS A 126 -27.65 -15.03 23.24
C LYS A 126 -29.00 -14.41 23.61
N LYS A 127 -29.28 -13.19 23.14
CA LYS A 127 -30.57 -12.51 23.37
C LYS A 127 -31.76 -13.36 22.91
N ARG A 128 -31.69 -13.89 21.69
CA ARG A 128 -32.72 -14.79 21.12
C ARG A 128 -32.92 -16.12 21.84
N LYS A 129 -32.00 -16.54 22.71
CA LYS A 129 -32.12 -17.77 23.52
C LYS A 129 -32.64 -17.48 24.93
N SER A 130 -32.58 -16.23 25.36
CA SER A 130 -33.08 -15.78 26.66
C SER A 130 -34.48 -15.15 26.58
N GLU A 131 -34.96 -14.90 25.37
CA GLU A 131 -36.36 -14.61 25.01
C GLU A 131 -37.06 -15.95 24.71
#